data_AF-A0A7W7K9M4-F1
#
_entry.id   AF-A0A7W7K9M4-F1
#
_cell.length_a   1.000
_cell.length_b   1.000
_cell.length_c   1.000
_cell.angle_alpha   90.00
_cell.angle_beta   90.00
_cell.angle_gamma   90.00
#
_symmetry.space_group_name_H-M   'P 1'
#
loop_
_entity.id
_entity.type
_entity.pdbx_description
1 polymer ?
#
loop_
_entity_poly.entity_id
_entity_poly.type
_entity_poly.pdbx_seq_one_letter_code
_entity_poly.pdbx_strand_id
1 'polypeptide(L)' 'MPDEVAVEILKLVDGERSIALIADDLASRFDAPRELIVRDTAAALEDLSLRGALEL' A
#
# COMPACT_ATOMS: atom_id res chain seq x y z
N MET A 1 8.52 12.49 -8.31
CA MET A 1 7.34 11.90 -8.95
C MET A 1 6.90 10.77 -8.05
N PRO A 2 5.63 10.67 -7.65
CA PRO A 2 5.18 9.53 -6.86
C PRO A 2 5.41 8.24 -7.66
N ASP A 3 5.96 7.21 -7.03
CA ASP A 3 6.09 5.89 -7.64
C ASP A 3 4.71 5.37 -8.05
N GLU A 4 4.59 4.82 -9.26
CA GLU A 4 3.32 4.26 -9.75
C GLU A 4 2.80 3.16 -8.82
N VAL A 5 3.70 2.40 -8.19
CA VAL A 5 3.39 1.41 -7.15
C VAL A 5 2.70 2.05 -5.95
N ALA A 6 3.21 3.20 -5.47
CA ALA A 6 2.61 3.89 -4.34
C ALA A 6 1.20 4.39 -4.65
N VAL A 7 0.96 4.87 -5.88
CA VAL A 7 -0.38 5.31 -6.31
C VAL A 7 -1.35 4.12 -6.40
N GLU A 8 -0.90 2.97 -6.91
CA GLU A 8 -1.74 1.76 -6.97
C GLU A 8 -2.03 1.18 -5.58
N ILE A 9 -1.05 1.23 -4.65
CA ILE A 9 -1.27 0.89 -3.23
C ILE A 9 -2.42 1.74 -2.67
N LEU A 10 -2.36 3.06 -2.85
CA LEU A 10 -3.39 3.98 -2.32
C LEU A 10 -4.78 3.72 -2.91
N LYS A 11 -4.87 3.33 -4.19
CA LYS A 11 -6.14 2.98 -4.83
C LYS A 11 -6.74 1.68 -4.30
N LEU A 12 -5.92 0.75 -3.82
CA LEU A 12 -6.34 -0.56 -3.33
C LEU A 12 -6.67 -0.57 -1.84
N VAL A 13 -6.16 0.40 -1.08
CA VAL A 13 -6.54 0.63 0.32
C VAL A 13 -7.91 1.34 0.33
N ASP A 14 -8.96 0.57 0.14
CA ASP A 14 -10.37 1.00 0.13
C ASP A 14 -11.07 0.81 1.49
N GLY A 15 -10.37 0.24 2.48
CA GLY A 15 -10.92 -0.10 3.80
C GLY A 15 -11.76 -1.38 3.81
N GLU A 16 -12.01 -2.00 2.66
CA GLU A 16 -12.75 -3.27 2.54
C GLU A 16 -11.79 -4.47 2.47
N ARG A 17 -10.63 -4.28 1.85
CA ARG A 17 -9.63 -5.35 1.66
C ARG A 17 -8.54 -5.29 2.72
N SER A 18 -8.16 -6.47 3.24
CA SER A 18 -7.02 -6.57 4.15
C SER A 18 -5.71 -6.21 3.43
N ILE A 19 -4.81 -5.53 4.12
CA ILE A 19 -3.47 -5.16 3.61
C ILE A 19 -2.71 -6.38 3.08
N ALA A 20 -2.88 -7.55 3.70
CA ALA A 20 -2.24 -8.78 3.25
C ALA A 20 -2.64 -9.19 1.82
N LEU A 21 -3.94 -9.12 1.50
CA LEU A 21 -4.46 -9.42 0.17
C LEU A 21 -4.05 -8.38 -0.87
N ILE A 22 -4.02 -7.09 -0.47
CA ILE A 22 -3.54 -6.00 -1.31
C ILE A 22 -2.06 -6.21 -1.66
N ALA A 23 -1.25 -6.57 -0.67
CA ALA A 23 0.17 -6.82 -0.87
C ALA A 23 0.45 -8.04 -1.76
N ASP A 24 -0.33 -9.11 -1.64
CA ASP A 24 -0.21 -10.30 -2.50
C ASP A 24 -0.54 -9.97 -3.98
N ASP A 25 -1.61 -9.22 -4.21
CA ASP A 25 -2.03 -8.79 -5.55
C ASP A 25 -0.99 -7.85 -6.18
N LEU A 26 -0.47 -6.89 -5.42
CA LEU A 26 0.57 -5.97 -5.87
C LEU A 26 1.91 -6.67 -6.13
N ALA A 27 2.32 -7.60 -5.28
CA ALA A 27 3.53 -8.39 -5.49
C ALA A 27 3.47 -9.16 -6.81
N SER A 28 2.30 -9.72 -7.15
CA SER A 28 2.09 -10.39 -8.43
C SER A 28 2.06 -9.43 -9.62
N ARG A 29 1.51 -8.22 -9.47
CA ARG A 29 1.39 -7.24 -10.57
C ARG A 29 2.71 -6.57 -10.91
N PHE A 30 3.52 -6.30 -9.90
CA PHE A 30 4.78 -5.58 -10.03
C PHE A 30 6.02 -6.49 -10.07
N ASP A 31 5.82 -7.82 -10.05
CA ASP A 31 6.90 -8.83 -9.98
C ASP A 31 7.93 -8.49 -8.89
N ALA A 32 7.42 -8.12 -7.72
CA ALA A 32 8.19 -7.57 -6.62
C ALA A 32 8.07 -8.45 -5.37
N PRO A 33 9.11 -8.53 -4.51
CA PRO A 33 9.01 -9.27 -3.26
C PRO A 33 7.87 -8.73 -2.40
N ARG A 34 6.99 -9.64 -1.97
CA ARG A 34 5.85 -9.32 -1.09
C ARG A 34 6.27 -8.52 0.15
N GLU A 35 7.39 -8.88 0.75
CA GLU A 35 7.92 -8.20 1.94
C GLU A 35 8.26 -6.73 1.68
N LEU A 36 8.75 -6.42 0.47
CA LEU A 36 9.03 -5.06 0.03
C LEU A 36 7.72 -4.28 -0.15
N ILE A 37 6.73 -4.88 -0.82
CA ILE A 37 5.41 -4.28 -1.02
C ILE A 37 4.71 -4.00 0.31
N VAL A 38 4.72 -4.95 1.26
CA VAL A 38 4.10 -4.76 2.58
C VAL A 38 4.77 -3.61 3.34
N ARG A 39 6.10 -3.57 3.35
CA ARG A 39 6.84 -2.51 4.04
C ARG A 39 6.52 -1.14 3.46
N ASP A 40 6.53 -1.02 2.15
CA ASP A 40 6.29 0.25 1.46
C ASP A 40 4.82 0.69 1.60
N THR A 41 3.88 -0.26 1.60
CA THR A 41 2.46 -0.01 1.88
C THR A 41 2.24 0.47 3.31
N ALA A 42 2.86 -0.19 4.29
CA ALA A 42 2.76 0.20 5.69
C ALA A 42 3.33 1.61 5.93
N ALA A 43 4.49 1.92 5.34
CA ALA A 43 5.09 3.25 5.43
C ALA A 43 4.19 4.34 4.80
N ALA A 44 3.55 4.05 3.67
CA ALA A 44 2.61 4.98 3.04
C ALA A 44 1.37 5.23 3.91
N LEU A 45 0.80 4.18 4.53
CA LEU A 45 -0.35 4.32 5.43
C LEU A 45 0.00 5.07 6.71
N GLU A 46 1.18 4.84 7.27
CA GLU A 46 1.67 5.55 8.44
C GLU A 46 1.89 7.04 8.13
N ASP A 47 2.51 7.38 7.00
CA ASP A 47 2.69 8.79 6.57
C ASP A 47 1.34 9.50 6.36
N LEU A 48 0.34 8.82 5.81
CA LEU A 48 -1.01 9.38 5.65
C LEU A 48 -1.72 9.58 7.00
N SER A 49 -1.58 8.62 7.91
CA SER A 49 -2.15 8.72 9.26
C SER A 49 -1.51 9.88 10.04
N LEU A 50 -0.18 10.01 9.96
CA LEU A 50 0.55 11.14 10.55
C LEU A 50 0.10 12.50 10.00
N ARG A 51 -0.31 12.55 8.74
CA ARG A 51 -0.84 13.77 8.10
C ARG A 51 -2.32 14.02 8.37
N GLY A 52 -3.00 13.11 9.07
CA GLY A 52 -4.44 13.18 9.34
C GLY A 52 -5.31 12.92 8.11
N ALA A 53 -4.76 12.30 7.06
CA ALA A 53 -5.49 11.94 5.85
C ALA A 53 -6.22 10.58 5.98
N LEU A 54 -5.86 9.79 6.98
CA LEU A 54 -6.40 8.47 7.29
C LEU A 54 -6.54 8.31 8.81
N GLU A 55 -7.72 7.89 9.27
CA GLU A 55 -7.92 7.38 10.63
C GLU A 55 -7.92 5.85 10.57
N LEU A 56 -6.99 5.22 11.29
CA LEU A 56 -6.85 3.78 11.44
C LEU A 56 -7.49 3.30 12.75
#